data_AF-A0A1G1YQY6-F1
#
_entry.id   AF-A0A1G1YQY6-F1
#
_cell.length_a   1.000
_cell.length_b   1.000
_cell.length_c   1.000
_cell.angle_alpha   90.00
_cell.angle_beta   90.00
_cell.angle_gamma   90.00
#
_symmetry.space_group_name_H-M   'P 1'
#
loop_
_entity.id
_entity.type
_entity.pdbx_description
1 polymer ?
#
loop_
_entity_poly.entity_id
_entity_poly.type
_entity_poly.pdbx_seq_one_letter_code
_entity_poly.pdbx_strand_id
1 'polypeptide(L)'
;MKAKIVRLTVYEGAMDWIHGGGRKIKRLVVEEASNLAITLFDGQVHAFTGFNLKEEDGCEVIGEIEAPDELIEKALAFIRAKDELNGLKSQFEAWLI
;
A
#
# COMPACT_ATOMS: atom_id res chain seq x y z
N MET A 1 4.30 -1.01 -17.37
CA MET A 1 3.13 -1.84 -16.99
C MET A 1 1.89 -0.99 -16.73
N LYS A 2 0.69 -1.52 -17.00
CA LYS A 2 -0.57 -0.77 -16.81
C LYS A 2 -0.92 -0.66 -15.33
N ALA A 3 -1.28 0.54 -14.89
CA ALA A 3 -1.60 0.81 -13.50
C ALA A 3 -2.85 1.68 -13.36
N LYS A 4 -3.61 1.45 -12.30
CA LYS A 4 -4.78 2.25 -11.91
C LYS A 4 -4.39 3.21 -10.79
N ILE A 5 -4.78 4.47 -10.92
CA ILE A 5 -4.75 5.41 -9.79
C ILE A 5 -6.10 5.31 -9.10
N VAL A 6 -6.08 4.96 -7.83
CA VAL A 6 -7.28 4.86 -7.01
C VAL A 6 -7.26 5.84 -5.87
N ARG A 7 -8.44 6.24 -5.43
CA ARG A 7 -8.67 7.04 -4.25
C ARG A 7 -9.48 6.22 -3.27
N LEU A 8 -9.02 6.15 -2.03
CA LEU A 8 -9.76 5.50 -0.95
C LEU A 8 -9.69 6.37 0.30
N THR A 9 -10.71 6.22 1.15
CA THR A 9 -10.69 6.76 2.50
C THR A 9 -10.05 5.72 3.41
N VAL A 10 -8.95 6.08 4.07
CA VAL A 10 -8.32 5.26 5.10
C VAL A 10 -8.61 5.86 6.46
N TYR A 11 -8.70 4.98 7.45
CA TYR A 11 -8.99 5.33 8.83
C TYR A 11 -7.82 4.87 9.70
N GLU A 12 -7.35 5.72 10.59
CA GLU A 12 -6.25 5.37 11.51
C GLU A 12 -6.70 4.46 12.65
N GLY A 13 -8.01 4.37 12.88
CA GLY A 13 -8.62 3.47 13.85
C GLY A 13 -10.14 3.50 13.82
N ALA A 14 -10.77 2.68 14.67
CA ALA A 14 -12.23 2.56 14.73
C ALA A 14 -12.93 3.88 15.06
N MET A 15 -12.34 4.71 15.92
CA MET A 15 -12.90 6.03 16.27
C MET A 15 -12.94 6.97 15.07
N ASP A 16 -11.91 6.93 14.24
CA ASP A 16 -11.83 7.74 13.03
C ASP A 16 -12.89 7.31 12.00
N TRP A 17 -13.12 6.01 11.90
CA TRP A 17 -14.19 5.44 11.08
C TRP A 17 -15.59 5.86 11.54
N ILE A 18 -15.89 5.69 12.83
CA ILE A 18 -17.21 5.98 13.41
C ILE A 18 -17.57 7.46 13.29
N HIS A 19 -16.61 8.36 13.48
CA HIS A 19 -16.83 9.80 13.47
C HIS A 19 -16.59 10.45 12.09
N GLY A 20 -16.28 9.65 11.06
CA GLY A 20 -16.07 10.13 9.70
C GLY A 20 -14.81 10.96 9.49
N GLY A 21 -13.79 10.81 10.33
CA GLY A 21 -12.54 11.57 10.27
C GLY A 21 -11.51 11.04 9.24
N GLY A 22 -11.85 9.94 8.55
CA GLY A 22 -10.95 9.27 7.61
C GLY A 22 -10.34 10.18 6.55
N ARG A 23 -9.10 9.86 6.16
CA ARG A 23 -8.33 10.63 5.18
C ARG A 23 -8.43 10.00 3.79
N LYS A 24 -8.67 10.83 2.78
CA LYS A 24 -8.56 10.40 1.38
C LYS A 24 -7.09 10.29 0.97
N ILE A 25 -6.66 9.10 0.60
CA ILE A 25 -5.34 8.84 0.02
C ILE A 25 -5.47 8.38 -1.42
N LYS A 26 -4.39 8.57 -2.19
CA LYS A 26 -4.28 8.04 -3.55
C LYS A 26 -3.28 6.90 -3.55
N ARG A 27 -3.60 5.83 -4.28
CA ARG A 27 -2.69 4.70 -4.50
C ARG A 27 -2.57 4.41 -5.98
N LEU A 28 -1.38 3.96 -6.37
CA LEU A 28 -1.14 3.33 -7.65
C LEU A 28 -1.31 1.82 -7.46
N VAL A 29 -2.13 1.17 -8.30
CA VAL A 29 -2.42 -0.26 -8.22
C VAL A 29 -2.05 -0.93 -9.54
N VAL A 30 -1.24 -1.98 -9.45
CA VAL A 30 -0.79 -2.79 -10.59
C VAL A 30 -1.30 -4.22 -10.37
N GLU A 31 -2.48 -4.53 -10.94
CA GLU A 31 -3.15 -5.83 -10.76
C GLU A 31 -2.29 -6.99 -11.28
N GLU A 32 -1.57 -6.79 -12.39
CA GLU A 32 -0.69 -7.81 -13.00
C GLU A 32 0.56 -8.13 -12.17
N ALA A 33 0.94 -7.27 -11.22
CA ALA A 33 2.10 -7.44 -10.34
C ALA A 33 1.68 -7.92 -8.95
N SER A 34 0.93 -9.03 -8.88
CA SER A 34 0.41 -9.60 -7.62
C SER A 34 -0.44 -8.60 -6.82
N ASN A 35 -1.26 -7.80 -7.53
CA ASN A 35 -2.05 -6.73 -6.91
C ASN A 35 -1.19 -5.76 -6.08
N LEU A 36 -0.07 -5.31 -6.65
CA LEU A 36 0.83 -4.35 -6.03
C LEU A 36 0.11 -3.01 -5.83
N ALA A 37 0.15 -2.48 -4.61
CA ALA A 37 -0.26 -1.12 -4.30
C ALA A 37 0.95 -0.29 -3.85
N ILE A 38 1.07 0.92 -4.39
CA ILE A 38 2.08 1.91 -4.03
C ILE A 38 1.38 3.20 -3.60
N THR A 39 1.77 3.76 -2.46
CA THR A 39 1.17 4.99 -1.93
C THR A 39 2.23 5.92 -1.36
N LEU A 40 1.98 7.22 -1.45
CA LEU A 40 2.73 8.23 -0.69
C LEU A 40 1.93 8.58 0.57
N PHE A 41 2.50 8.35 1.74
CA PHE A 41 1.91 8.70 3.02
C PHE A 41 2.99 9.29 3.92
N ASP A 42 2.70 10.41 4.56
CA ASP A 42 3.63 11.14 5.44
C ASP A 42 5.03 11.38 4.83
N GLY A 43 5.08 11.72 3.53
CA GLY A 43 6.33 11.95 2.79
C GLY A 43 7.12 10.67 2.46
N GLN A 44 6.62 9.49 2.82
CA GLN A 44 7.26 8.20 2.57
C GLN A 44 6.49 7.37 1.56
N VAL A 45 7.23 6.61 0.75
CA VAL A 45 6.66 5.65 -0.20
C VAL A 45 6.42 4.34 0.54
N HIS A 46 5.18 3.87 0.51
CA HIS A 46 4.80 2.56 1.01
C HIS A 46 4.37 1.68 -0.15
N ALA A 47 4.77 0.42 -0.12
CA ALA A 47 4.36 -0.59 -1.08
C ALA A 47 4.00 -1.90 -0.37
N PHE A 48 2.99 -2.59 -0.89
CA PHE A 48 2.57 -3.92 -0.46
C PHE A 48 1.80 -4.64 -1.59
N THR A 49 1.76 -5.97 -1.55
CA THR A 49 1.00 -6.79 -2.50
C THR A 49 -0.33 -7.25 -1.91
N GLY A 50 -1.21 -7.80 -2.76
CA GLY A 50 -2.50 -8.35 -2.33
C GLY A 50 -3.62 -7.34 -2.19
N PHE A 51 -3.45 -6.11 -2.72
CA PHE A 51 -4.48 -5.08 -2.64
C PHE A 51 -5.61 -5.34 -3.66
N ASN A 52 -6.78 -5.81 -3.19
CA ASN A 52 -7.89 -6.15 -4.07
C ASN A 52 -8.90 -5.00 -4.19
N LEU A 53 -8.94 -4.35 -5.36
CA LEU A 53 -9.86 -3.25 -5.67
C LEU A 53 -11.34 -3.57 -5.42
N LYS A 54 -11.75 -4.84 -5.57
CA LYS A 54 -13.15 -5.26 -5.43
C LYS A 54 -13.58 -5.47 -3.98
N GLU A 55 -12.63 -5.60 -3.07
CA GLU A 55 -12.87 -5.86 -1.65
C GLU A 55 -12.76 -4.58 -0.81
N GLU A 56 -12.29 -3.48 -1.39
CA GLU A 56 -12.03 -2.23 -0.70
C GLU A 56 -13.24 -1.29 -0.81
N ASP A 57 -13.99 -1.16 0.29
CA ASP A 57 -15.11 -0.24 0.38
C ASP A 57 -14.67 1.21 0.15
N GLY A 58 -15.41 1.93 -0.69
CA GLY A 58 -15.12 3.33 -1.00
C GLY A 58 -13.89 3.54 -1.90
N CYS A 59 -13.40 2.49 -2.57
CA CYS A 59 -12.35 2.60 -3.57
C CYS A 59 -12.88 3.16 -4.91
N GLU A 60 -12.43 4.34 -5.29
CA GLU A 60 -12.76 5.03 -6.54
C GLU A 60 -11.56 4.96 -7.50
N VAL A 61 -11.72 4.39 -8.70
CA VAL A 61 -10.69 4.48 -9.75
C VAL A 61 -10.79 5.86 -10.39
N ILE A 62 -9.72 6.65 -10.27
CA ILE A 62 -9.68 8.05 -10.74
C ILE A 62 -8.80 8.26 -11.97
N GLY A 63 -8.13 7.21 -12.46
CA GLY A 63 -7.35 7.26 -13.69
C GLY A 63 -6.57 5.99 -13.94
N GLU A 64 -5.99 5.92 -15.15
CA GLU A 64 -5.09 4.85 -15.58
C GLU A 64 -3.83 5.47 -16.16
N ILE A 65 -2.67 4.88 -15.85
CA ILE A 65 -1.37 5.32 -16.35
C ILE A 65 -0.51 4.12 -16.73
N GLU A 66 0.53 4.37 -17.51
CA GLU A 66 1.63 3.43 -17.69
C GLU A 66 2.68 3.68 -16.59
N ALA A 67 2.80 2.75 -15.65
CA ALA A 67 3.78 2.82 -14.59
C ALA A 67 5.15 2.35 -15.10
N PRO A 68 6.24 3.06 -14.77
CA PRO A 68 7.60 2.64 -15.13
C PRO A 68 7.93 1.28 -14.51
N ASP A 69 8.50 0.37 -15.31
CA ASP A 69 8.84 -0.97 -14.82
C ASP A 69 9.87 -0.91 -13.69
N GLU A 70 10.82 0.02 -13.73
CA GLU A 70 11.79 0.27 -12.65
C GLU A 70 11.10 0.56 -11.30
N LEU A 71 10.02 1.36 -11.30
CA LEU A 71 9.28 1.67 -10.08
C LEU A 71 8.66 0.39 -9.49
N ILE A 72 8.10 -0.46 -10.34
CA ILE A 72 7.44 -1.71 -9.94
C ILE A 72 8.49 -2.70 -9.39
N GLU A 73 9.61 -2.86 -10.09
CA GLU A 73 10.70 -3.73 -9.65
C GLU A 73 11.26 -3.31 -8.29
N LYS A 74 11.50 -2.01 -8.09
CA LYS A 74 11.98 -1.49 -6.81
C LYS A 74 10.95 -1.65 -5.69
N ALA A 75 9.67 -1.44 -5.97
CA ALA A 75 8.60 -1.65 -5.00
C ALA A 75 8.50 -3.13 -4.57
N LEU A 76 8.58 -4.06 -5.51
CA LEU A 76 8.58 -5.50 -5.22
C LEU A 76 9.82 -5.93 -4.44
N ALA A 77 11.00 -5.41 -4.78
CA ALA A 77 12.23 -5.66 -4.04
C ALA A 77 12.14 -5.13 -2.60
N PHE A 78 11.58 -3.93 -2.41
CA PHE A 78 11.33 -3.36 -1.08
C PHE A 78 10.40 -4.24 -0.24
N ILE A 79 9.30 -4.75 -0.82
CA ILE A 79 8.36 -5.64 -0.13
C ILE A 79 9.08 -6.91 0.34
N ARG A 80 9.87 -7.55 -0.53
CA ARG A 80 10.65 -8.74 -0.16
C ARG A 80 11.62 -8.46 0.99
N ALA A 81 12.39 -7.38 0.91
CA ALA A 81 13.34 -7.01 1.95
C ALA A 81 12.63 -6.70 3.29
N LYS A 82 11.47 -6.04 3.23
CA LYS A 82 10.63 -5.78 4.41
C LYS A 82 10.12 -7.08 5.04
N ASP A 83 9.67 -8.04 4.24
CA ASP A 83 9.18 -9.33 4.74
C ASP A 83 10.30 -10.16 5.36
N GLU A 84 11.49 -10.18 4.76
CA GLU A 84 12.69 -10.79 5.34
C GLU A 84 13.05 -10.17 6.69
N LEU A 85 13.02 -8.85 6.80
CA LEU A 85 13.27 -8.13 8.05
C LEU A 85 12.19 -8.43 9.10
N ASN A 86 10.91 -8.50 8.71
CA ASN A 86 9.81 -8.88 9.59
C ASN A 86 9.96 -10.31 10.13
N GLY A 87 10.60 -11.21 9.38
CA GLY A 87 10.94 -12.55 9.86
C GLY A 87 11.88 -12.56 11.08
N LEU A 88 12.61 -11.48 11.31
CA LEU A 88 13.50 -11.29 12.46
C LEU A 88 12.83 -10.51 13.61
N LYS A 89 11.55 -10.14 13.47
CA LYS A 89 10.83 -9.27 14.42
C LYS A 89 10.93 -9.76 15.86
N SER A 90 10.72 -11.04 16.12
CA SER A 90 10.76 -11.58 17.49
C SER A 90 12.16 -11.49 18.13
N GLN A 91 13.24 -11.59 17.34
CA GLN A 91 14.60 -11.41 17.85
C GLN A 91 14.87 -9.96 18.20
N PHE A 92 14.42 -9.03 17.36
CA PHE A 92 14.53 -7.60 17.60
C PHE A 92 13.71 -7.18 18.84
N GLU A 93 12.47 -7.66 18.98
CA GLU A 93 11.63 -7.41 20.16
C GLU A 93 12.29 -7.89 21.46
N ALA A 94 12.99 -9.02 21.43
CA ALA A 94 13.72 -9.54 22.58
C ALA A 94 14.92 -8.65 23.01
N TRP A 95 15.43 -7.77 22.14
CA TRP A 95 16.51 -6.82 22.46
C TRP A 95 16.02 -5.48 23.00
N LEU A 96 14.73 -5.19 22.89
CA LEU A 96 14.12 -3.94 23.36
C LEU A 96 13.56 -4.04 24.80
N ILE A 97 13.63 -5.24 25.40
CA ILE A 97 13.23 -5.54 26.78
C ILE A 97 14.48 -5.60 27.66
#